data_AF-A0A2E7WLF4-F1
#
_entry.id   AF-A0A2E7WLF4-F1
#
_cell.length_a   1.000
_cell.length_b   1.000
_cell.length_c   1.000
_cell.angle_alpha   90.00
_cell.angle_beta   90.00
_cell.angle_gamma   90.00
#
_symmetry.space_group_name_H-M   'P 1'
#
loop_
_entity.id
_entity.type
_entity.pdbx_description
1 polymer ?
#
loop_
_entity_poly.entity_id
_entity_poly.type
_entity_poly.pdbx_seq_one_letter_code
_entity_poly.pdbx_strand_id
1 'polypeptide(L)'
;MAFSVARGRIMEQISAKHPREPGFGHWRWQRISAVATLGFMLYFTYLVALIGPLDYNAAMAFVASPQHAVALAILLIAGLFHAALGVQMIIEDYIPFASGRLVLVTIARGVFAIAAMASLVSVGMIAGFI
;
A
#
# COMPACT_ATOMS: atom_id res chain seq x y z
N MET A 1 -40.99 22.07 25.09
CA MET A 1 -40.18 20.97 25.68
C MET A 1 -40.15 19.71 24.81
N ALA A 2 -41.28 19.17 24.33
CA ALA A 2 -41.33 17.91 23.57
C ALA A 2 -40.44 17.87 22.29
N PHE A 3 -40.34 18.99 21.56
CA PHE A 3 -39.54 19.08 20.34
C PHE A 3 -38.02 18.92 20.57
N SER A 4 -37.52 19.40 21.72
CA SER A 4 -36.10 19.27 22.10
C SER A 4 -35.74 17.83 22.46
N VAL A 5 -36.66 17.10 23.09
CA VAL A 5 -36.47 15.70 23.49
C VAL A 5 -36.51 14.78 22.27
N ALA A 6 -37.43 15.03 21.32
CA ALA A 6 -37.49 14.30 20.06
C ALA A 6 -36.21 14.52 19.23
N ARG A 7 -35.72 15.76 19.14
CA ARG A 7 -34.45 16.09 18.44
C ARG A 7 -33.24 15.42 19.10
N GLY A 8 -33.19 15.37 20.43
CA GLY A 8 -32.14 14.68 21.18
C GLY A 8 -32.10 13.18 20.88
N ARG A 9 -33.26 12.50 20.91
CA ARG A 9 -33.36 11.06 20.59
C ARG A 9 -33.01 10.73 19.13
N ILE A 10 -33.38 11.60 18.19
CA ILE A 10 -33.05 11.43 16.77
C ILE A 10 -31.53 11.56 16.56
N MET A 11 -30.88 12.54 17.19
CA MET A 11 -29.43 12.72 17.08
C MET A 11 -28.65 11.58 17.75
N GLU A 12 -29.13 11.06 18.88
CA GLU A 12 -28.56 9.90 19.55
C GLU A 12 -28.70 8.62 18.71
N GLN A 13 -29.87 8.38 18.09
CA GLN A 13 -30.06 7.27 17.14
C GLN A 13 -29.19 7.39 15.88
N ILE A 14 -29.01 8.58 15.33
CA ILE A 14 -28.15 8.82 14.16
C ILE A 14 -26.68 8.59 14.54
N SER A 15 -26.24 9.10 15.69
CA SER A 15 -24.87 8.89 16.19
C SER A 15 -24.58 7.44 16.54
N ALA A 16 -25.56 6.68 17.05
CA ALA A 16 -25.42 5.25 17.33
C ALA A 16 -25.43 4.39 16.05
N LYS A 17 -26.05 4.87 14.96
CA LYS A 17 -26.08 4.18 13.66
C LYS A 17 -24.84 4.37 12.80
N HIS A 18 -24.02 5.39 13.07
CA HIS A 18 -22.78 5.65 12.34
C HIS A 18 -21.55 5.50 13.24
N PRO A 19 -21.19 4.26 13.65
CA PRO A 19 -19.82 4.01 14.06
C PRO A 19 -18.90 4.49 12.94
N ARG A 20 -17.83 5.23 13.26
CA ARG A 20 -16.82 5.69 12.29
C ARG A 20 -16.54 4.58 11.29
N GLU A 21 -16.86 4.79 10.02
CA GLU A 21 -16.79 3.73 9.03
C GLU A 21 -15.37 3.16 8.95
N PRO A 22 -15.15 1.88 9.30
CA PRO A 22 -13.82 1.28 9.27
C PRO A 22 -13.14 1.39 7.89
N GLY A 23 -13.94 1.52 6.82
CA GLY A 23 -13.49 1.63 5.44
C GLY A 23 -12.83 2.96 5.06
N PHE A 24 -13.06 4.07 5.79
CA PHE A 24 -12.53 5.38 5.37
C PHE A 24 -11.00 5.44 5.42
N GLY A 25 -10.39 4.84 6.46
CA GLY A 25 -8.94 4.74 6.56
C GLY A 25 -8.34 3.93 5.43
N HIS A 26 -8.90 2.73 5.17
CA HIS A 26 -8.45 1.85 4.10
C HIS A 26 -8.59 2.51 2.72
N TRP A 27 -9.73 3.16 2.47
CA TRP A 27 -10.00 3.88 1.24
C TRP A 27 -8.97 4.98 0.99
N ARG A 28 -8.66 5.80 2.01
CA ARG A 28 -7.68 6.89 1.88
C ARG A 28 -6.29 6.36 1.53
N TRP A 29 -5.84 5.34 2.24
CA TRP A 29 -4.52 4.75 2.02
C TRP A 29 -4.38 4.11 0.65
N GLN A 30 -5.44 3.50 0.12
CA GLN A 30 -5.48 3.01 -1.26
C GLN A 30 -5.19 4.11 -2.30
N ARG A 31 -5.71 5.33 -2.12
CA ARG A 31 -5.52 6.44 -3.09
C ARG A 31 -4.14 7.06 -2.96
N ILE A 32 -3.69 7.29 -1.72
CA ILE A 32 -2.37 7.84 -1.45
C ILE A 32 -1.29 6.90 -2.01
N SER A 33 -1.40 5.60 -1.73
CA SER A 33 -0.45 4.61 -2.22
C SER A 33 -0.52 4.43 -3.74
N ALA A 34 -1.71 4.52 -4.35
CA ALA A 34 -1.87 4.47 -5.80
C ALA A 34 -1.16 5.63 -6.50
N VAL A 35 -1.31 6.86 -5.99
CA VAL A 35 -0.65 8.06 -6.57
C VAL A 35 0.86 7.95 -6.46
N ALA A 36 1.38 7.55 -5.29
CA ALA A 36 2.81 7.33 -5.11
C ALA A 36 3.34 6.23 -6.05
N THR A 37 2.67 5.07 -6.09
CA THR A 37 3.03 3.95 -6.96
C THR A 37 3.03 4.38 -8.43
N LEU A 38 1.98 5.06 -8.90
CA LEU A 38 1.90 5.53 -10.28
C LEU A 38 3.03 6.51 -10.60
N GLY A 39 3.30 7.48 -9.74
CA GLY A 39 4.37 8.46 -9.95
C GLY A 39 5.74 7.80 -10.11
N PHE A 40 6.10 6.90 -9.19
CA PHE A 40 7.40 6.22 -9.27
C PHE A 40 7.45 5.15 -10.37
N MET A 41 6.35 4.48 -10.69
CA MET A 41 6.29 3.60 -11.87
C MET A 41 6.57 4.39 -13.15
N LEU A 42 5.91 5.53 -13.35
CA LEU A 42 6.15 6.38 -14.52
C LEU A 42 7.60 6.87 -14.58
N TYR A 43 8.18 7.26 -13.44
CA TYR A 43 9.58 7.64 -13.35
C TYR A 43 10.52 6.52 -13.84
N PHE A 44 10.37 5.29 -13.32
CA PHE A 44 11.21 4.17 -13.75
C PHE A 44 10.94 3.73 -15.18
N THR A 45 9.69 3.74 -15.63
CA THR A 45 9.35 3.46 -17.04
C THR A 45 10.05 4.45 -17.96
N TYR A 46 10.03 5.75 -17.63
CA TYR A 46 10.73 6.78 -18.38
C TYR A 46 12.25 6.55 -18.40
N LEU A 47 12.88 6.25 -17.25
CA LEU A 47 14.31 5.98 -17.19
C LEU A 47 14.72 4.76 -18.01
N VAL A 48 14.01 3.63 -17.86
CA VAL A 48 14.30 2.39 -18.59
C VAL A 48 14.13 2.58 -20.09
N ALA A 49 13.16 3.40 -20.52
CA ALA A 49 12.98 3.73 -21.93
C ALA A 49 14.15 4.51 -22.54
N LEU A 50 14.93 5.25 -21.73
CA LEU A 50 16.04 6.08 -22.20
C LEU A 50 17.42 5.44 -22.02
N ILE A 51 17.59 4.56 -21.03
CA ILE A 51 18.92 4.11 -20.59
C ILE A 51 19.60 3.13 -21.57
N GLY A 52 18.85 2.53 -22.49
CA GLY A 52 19.35 1.52 -23.41
C GLY A 52 19.69 0.18 -22.74
N PRO A 53 20.34 -0.74 -23.46
CA PRO A 53 20.70 -2.04 -22.90
C PRO A 53 21.77 -1.91 -21.80
N LEU A 54 21.54 -2.58 -20.68
CA LEU A 54 22.50 -2.66 -19.57
C LEU A 54 23.04 -4.09 -19.46
N ASP A 55 24.35 -4.22 -19.28
CA ASP A 55 24.92 -5.46 -18.74
C ASP A 55 24.70 -5.54 -17.22
N TYR A 56 25.07 -6.67 -16.61
CA TYR A 56 24.87 -6.89 -15.18
C TYR A 56 25.55 -5.80 -14.31
N ASN A 57 26.78 -5.42 -14.64
CA ASN A 57 27.53 -4.44 -13.85
C ASN A 57 26.92 -3.04 -13.97
N ALA A 58 26.48 -2.65 -15.17
CA ALA A 58 25.80 -1.39 -15.40
C ALA A 58 24.43 -1.33 -14.70
N ALA A 59 23.68 -2.43 -14.67
CA ALA A 59 22.42 -2.51 -13.93
C ALA A 59 22.64 -2.40 -12.40
N MET A 60 23.68 -3.06 -11.87
CA MET A 60 24.07 -2.93 -10.46
C MET A 60 24.46 -1.49 -10.12
N ALA A 61 25.27 -0.85 -10.96
CA ALA A 61 25.66 0.55 -10.78
C ALA A 61 24.47 1.52 -10.88
N PHE A 62 23.51 1.24 -11.76
CA PHE A 62 22.28 2.01 -11.90
C PHE A 62 21.47 2.00 -10.60
N VAL A 63 21.22 0.81 -10.03
CA VAL A 63 20.48 0.66 -8.76
C VAL A 63 21.27 1.23 -7.58
N ALA A 64 22.60 1.07 -7.57
CA ALA A 64 23.47 1.57 -6.50
C ALA A 64 23.52 3.11 -6.42
N SER A 65 23.13 3.81 -7.49
CA SER A 65 23.01 5.27 -7.48
C SER A 65 22.01 5.71 -6.39
N PRO A 66 22.40 6.60 -5.44
CA PRO A 66 21.54 6.95 -4.30
C PRO A 66 20.14 7.42 -4.68
N GLN A 67 20.02 8.20 -5.75
CA GLN A 67 18.73 8.69 -6.27
C GLN A 67 17.83 7.55 -6.76
N HIS A 68 18.38 6.57 -7.48
CA HIS A 68 17.62 5.42 -7.98
C HIS A 68 17.30 4.45 -6.86
N ALA A 69 18.24 4.19 -5.94
CA ALA A 69 18.01 3.35 -4.76
C ALA A 69 16.85 3.88 -3.91
N VAL A 70 16.85 5.18 -3.60
CA VAL A 70 15.79 5.83 -2.81
C VAL A 70 14.46 5.79 -3.57
N ALA A 71 14.44 6.15 -4.86
CA ALA A 71 13.23 6.11 -5.66
C ALA A 71 12.66 4.68 -5.75
N LEU A 72 13.51 3.66 -5.90
CA LEU A 72 13.12 2.26 -5.96
C LEU A 72 12.59 1.78 -4.62
N ALA A 73 13.23 2.16 -3.51
CA ALA A 73 12.75 1.86 -2.17
C ALA A 73 11.34 2.44 -1.92
N ILE A 74 11.10 3.69 -2.33
CA ILE A 74 9.77 4.31 -2.21
C ILE A 74 8.75 3.57 -3.07
N LEU A 75 9.09 3.22 -4.32
CA LEU A 75 8.22 2.42 -5.18
C LEU A 75 7.86 1.07 -4.55
N LEU A 76 8.84 0.36 -4.01
CA LEU A 76 8.64 -0.94 -3.37
C LEU A 76 7.74 -0.82 -2.14
N ILE A 77 7.97 0.18 -1.28
CA ILE A 77 7.14 0.42 -0.10
C ILE A 77 5.71 0.76 -0.52
N ALA A 78 5.54 1.74 -1.39
CA ALA A 78 4.21 2.20 -1.81
C ALA A 78 3.45 1.12 -2.58
N GLY A 79 4.11 0.45 -3.53
CA GLY A 79 3.52 -0.55 -4.41
C GLY A 79 3.15 -1.84 -3.68
N LEU A 80 4.01 -2.37 -2.81
CA LEU A 80 3.70 -3.58 -2.04
C LEU A 80 2.67 -3.29 -0.95
N PHE A 81 2.69 -2.10 -0.34
CA PHE A 81 1.61 -1.66 0.54
C PHE A 81 0.28 -1.53 -0.21
N HIS A 82 0.27 -0.91 -1.40
CA HIS A 82 -0.91 -0.82 -2.25
C HIS A 82 -1.46 -2.20 -2.61
N ALA A 83 -0.60 -3.12 -3.02
CA ALA A 83 -0.98 -4.50 -3.34
C ALA A 83 -1.57 -5.24 -2.13
N ALA A 84 -0.97 -5.08 -0.94
CA ALA A 84 -1.49 -5.69 0.30
C ALA A 84 -2.91 -5.20 0.63
N LEU A 85 -3.17 -3.89 0.49
CA LEU A 85 -4.51 -3.34 0.69
C LEU A 85 -5.48 -3.83 -0.40
N GLY A 86 -5.04 -3.89 -1.66
CA GLY A 86 -5.87 -4.35 -2.78
C GLY A 86 -6.32 -5.80 -2.61
N VAL A 87 -5.38 -6.69 -2.25
CA VAL A 87 -5.70 -8.11 -1.99
C VAL A 87 -6.61 -8.25 -0.78
N GLN A 88 -6.45 -7.43 0.26
CA GLN A 88 -7.39 -7.43 1.39
C GLN A 88 -8.83 -7.12 0.93
N MET A 89 -9.04 -6.11 0.08
CA MET A 89 -10.40 -5.80 -0.41
C MET A 89 -10.98 -6.96 -1.21
N ILE A 90 -10.19 -7.59 -2.07
CA ILE A 90 -10.62 -8.79 -2.82
C ILE A 90 -11.06 -9.89 -1.84
N ILE A 91 -10.27 -10.16 -0.80
CA ILE A 91 -10.63 -11.18 0.20
C ILE A 91 -11.93 -10.81 0.92
N GLU A 92 -12.10 -9.54 1.29
CA GLU A 92 -13.30 -9.04 1.98
C GLU A 92 -14.54 -9.01 1.07
N ASP A 93 -14.39 -8.93 -0.24
CA ASP A 93 -15.50 -8.98 -1.18
C ASP A 93 -15.94 -10.42 -1.48
N TYR A 94 -14.99 -11.36 -1.56
CA TYR A 94 -15.26 -12.70 -2.11
C TYR A 94 -15.29 -13.85 -1.08
N ILE A 95 -14.78 -13.67 0.14
CA ILE A 95 -14.79 -14.75 1.15
C ILE A 95 -15.95 -14.53 2.13
N PRO A 96 -16.96 -15.41 2.23
CA PRO A 96 -18.14 -15.14 3.06
C PRO A 96 -17.89 -15.36 4.57
N PHE A 97 -16.99 -16.27 4.93
CA PHE A 97 -16.75 -16.62 6.34
C PHE A 97 -15.75 -15.68 7.01
N ALA A 98 -16.12 -15.10 8.16
CA ALA A 98 -15.29 -14.14 8.89
C ALA A 98 -13.92 -14.71 9.32
N SER A 99 -13.87 -15.98 9.76
CA SER A 99 -12.61 -16.66 10.11
C SER A 99 -11.70 -16.85 8.90
N GLY A 100 -12.27 -17.23 7.75
CA GLY A 100 -11.54 -17.36 6.48
C GLY A 100 -10.95 -16.03 6.02
N ARG A 101 -11.72 -14.93 6.12
CA ARG A 101 -11.23 -13.57 5.82
C ARG A 101 -10.01 -13.22 6.67
N LEU A 102 -10.10 -13.37 7.99
CA LEU A 102 -9.01 -12.99 8.90
C LEU A 102 -7.72 -13.75 8.59
N VAL A 103 -7.80 -15.07 8.40
CA VAL A 103 -6.64 -15.91 8.07
C VAL A 103 -6.02 -15.48 6.76
N LEU A 104 -6.82 -15.34 5.69
CA LEU A 104 -6.32 -14.97 4.36
C LEU A 104 -5.75 -13.56 4.32
N VAL A 105 -6.38 -12.57 4.97
CA VAL A 105 -5.84 -11.21 5.05
C VAL A 105 -4.51 -11.18 5.80
N THR A 106 -4.40 -11.96 6.88
CA THR A 106 -3.15 -12.06 7.66
C THR A 106 -2.03 -12.67 6.82
N ILE A 107 -2.32 -13.76 6.10
CA ILE A 107 -1.34 -14.39 5.19
C ILE A 107 -0.93 -13.41 4.09
N ALA A 108 -1.88 -12.77 3.41
CA ALA A 108 -1.60 -11.83 2.34
C ALA A 108 -0.70 -10.69 2.81
N ARG A 109 -1.04 -10.05 3.94
CA ARG A 109 -0.21 -8.99 4.54
C ARG A 109 1.18 -9.48 4.91
N GLY A 110 1.30 -10.69 5.46
CA GLY A 110 2.58 -11.31 5.78
C GLY A 110 3.46 -11.52 4.54
N VAL A 111 2.88 -12.05 3.45
CA VAL A 111 3.59 -12.24 2.18
C VAL A 111 4.11 -10.92 1.61
N PHE A 112 3.27 -9.89 1.54
CA PHE A 112 3.70 -8.57 1.05
C PHE A 112 4.72 -7.90 1.97
N ALA A 113 4.61 -8.07 3.29
CA ALA A 113 5.61 -7.57 4.24
C ALA A 113 6.97 -8.25 4.06
N ILE A 114 6.99 -9.57 3.90
CA ILE A 114 8.22 -10.34 3.64
C ILE A 114 8.83 -9.90 2.31
N ALA A 115 8.02 -9.78 1.25
CA ALA A 115 8.48 -9.28 -0.05
C ALA A 115 9.09 -7.87 0.08
N ALA A 116 8.43 -6.96 0.82
CA ALA A 116 8.93 -5.61 1.03
C ALA A 116 10.27 -5.61 1.77
N MET A 117 10.40 -6.38 2.86
CA MET A 117 11.66 -6.49 3.58
C MET A 117 12.77 -7.07 2.69
N ALA A 118 12.52 -8.17 1.98
CA ALA A 118 13.49 -8.80 1.10
C ALA A 118 13.98 -7.83 0.00
N SER A 119 13.05 -7.12 -0.65
CA SER A 119 13.39 -6.13 -1.68
C SER A 119 14.16 -4.94 -1.10
N LEU A 120 13.76 -4.41 0.06
CA LEU A 120 14.46 -3.29 0.70
C LEU A 120 15.86 -3.67 1.17
N VAL A 121 16.05 -4.87 1.73
CA VAL A 121 17.37 -5.40 2.09
C VAL A 121 18.24 -5.52 0.85
N SER A 122 17.71 -6.07 -0.25
CA SER A 122 18.46 -6.18 -1.50
C SER A 122 18.88 -4.81 -2.05
N VAL A 123 17.97 -3.83 -2.08
CA VAL A 123 18.31 -2.46 -2.52
C VAL A 123 19.35 -1.83 -1.58
N GLY A 124 19.20 -2.00 -0.27
CA GLY A 124 20.16 -1.50 0.72
C GLY A 124 21.57 -2.07 0.54
N MET A 125 21.67 -3.38 0.30
CA MET A 125 22.94 -4.05 0.00
C MET A 125 23.57 -3.54 -1.31
N ILE A 126 22.78 -3.40 -2.38
CA ILE A 126 23.27 -2.92 -3.68
C ILE A 126 23.73 -1.45 -3.57
N ALA A 127 23.01 -0.62 -2.81
CA ALA A 127 23.36 0.78 -2.59
C ALA A 127 24.48 0.99 -1.57
N GLY A 128 24.94 -0.07 -0.89
CA GLY A 128 25.99 0.01 0.13
C GLY A 128 25.56 0.69 1.43
N PHE A 129 24.27 0.65 1.76
CA PHE A 129 23.75 1.20 3.02
C PHE A 129 23.86 0.24 4.22
N ILE A 130 23.86 -1.07 3.94
CA ILE A 130 23.92 -2.16 4.92
C ILE A 130 24.74 -3.32 4.38
#